data_AF-A0A0D3FY64-F1
#
_entry.id   AF-A0A0D3FY64-F1
#
_cell.length_a   1.000
_cell.length_b   1.000
_cell.length_c   1.000
_cell.angle_alpha   90.00
_cell.angle_beta   90.00
_cell.angle_gamma   90.00
#
_symmetry.space_group_name_H-M   'P 1'
#
loop_
_entity.id
_entity.type
_entity.pdbx_description
1 polymer ?
#
loop_
_entity_poly.entity_id
_entity_poly.type
_entity_poly.pdbx_seq_one_letter_code
_entity_poly.pdbx_strand_id
1 'polypeptide(L)'
;MEKTGFDMDDVVRKYIRYTLNEKPFNPDVVVDLIHLRKASMLEDAEVAEILNEISRRIVREKGPVVMDLAGFTEQGFKRKLAVQTLFGKILYLSELPEFCSRDGSLVVKEIFGVTDEDADSIRIHTLSETSDIESLEKMVDDSELGHGPSPLS
;
A
#
# COMPACT_ATOMS: atom_id res chain seq x y z
N MET A 1 2.73 -4.62 35.52
CA MET A 1 2.20 -4.84 34.16
C MET A 1 2.36 -6.32 33.84
N GLU A 2 1.25 -7.06 33.77
CA GLU A 2 1.27 -8.43 33.27
C GLU A 2 1.71 -8.38 31.80
N LYS A 3 2.81 -9.06 31.46
CA LYS A 3 3.23 -9.22 30.07
C LYS A 3 2.25 -10.18 29.43
N THR A 4 1.50 -9.70 28.45
CA THR A 4 0.47 -10.45 27.71
C THR A 4 1.02 -11.66 26.94
N GLY A 5 2.34 -11.88 26.94
CA GLY A 5 3.02 -12.96 26.22
C GLY A 5 3.22 -12.68 24.74
N PHE A 6 2.68 -11.57 24.22
CA PHE A 6 2.85 -11.17 22.83
C PHE A 6 4.12 -10.34 22.66
N ASP A 7 4.84 -10.63 21.57
CA ASP A 7 5.94 -9.80 21.13
C ASP A 7 5.40 -8.51 20.51
N MET A 8 6.07 -7.38 20.77
CA MET A 8 5.66 -6.10 20.23
C MET A 8 5.85 -6.06 18.70
N ASP A 9 6.88 -6.72 18.20
CA ASP A 9 7.11 -6.93 16.77
C ASP A 9 5.88 -7.59 16.10
N ASP A 10 5.32 -8.64 16.71
CA ASP A 10 4.09 -9.30 16.24
C ASP A 10 2.87 -8.37 16.25
N VAL A 11 2.71 -7.56 17.30
CA VAL A 11 1.60 -6.61 17.42
C VAL A 11 1.68 -5.56 16.32
N VAL A 12 2.86 -4.96 16.13
CA VAL A 12 3.10 -3.92 15.11
C VAL A 12 2.91 -4.49 13.72
N ARG A 13 3.55 -5.63 13.41
CA ARG A 13 3.38 -6.34 12.13
C ARG A 13 1.91 -6.61 11.81
N LYS A 14 1.15 -7.12 12.79
CA LYS A 14 -0.27 -7.47 12.61
C LYS A 14 -1.14 -6.24 12.42
N TYR A 15 -0.89 -5.16 13.17
CA TYR A 15 -1.65 -3.93 13.05
C TYR A 15 -1.38 -3.19 11.74
N ILE A 16 -0.12 -3.10 11.29
CA ILE A 16 0.22 -2.55 9.97
C ILE A 16 -0.51 -3.35 8.88
N ARG A 17 -0.38 -4.69 8.89
CA ARG A 17 -1.04 -5.53 7.87
C ARG A 17 -2.56 -5.34 7.85
N TYR A 18 -3.20 -5.32 9.02
CA TYR A 18 -4.63 -5.06 9.15
C TYR A 18 -4.98 -3.69 8.55
N THR A 19 -4.25 -2.65 8.94
CA THR A 19 -4.48 -1.28 8.49
C THR A 19 -4.33 -1.12 6.98
N LEU A 20 -3.31 -1.73 6.38
CA LEU A 20 -3.07 -1.64 4.93
C LEU A 20 -4.19 -2.30 4.10
N ASN A 21 -4.81 -3.36 4.61
CA ASN A 21 -5.83 -4.14 3.89
C ASN A 21 -7.27 -3.70 4.21
N GLU A 22 -7.57 -3.35 5.46
CA GLU A 22 -8.94 -3.21 5.94
C GLU A 22 -9.36 -1.76 6.18
N LYS A 23 -8.40 -0.83 6.34
CA LYS A 23 -8.70 0.58 6.63
C LYS A 23 -8.46 1.47 5.40
N PRO A 24 -9.26 2.54 5.22
CA PRO A 24 -8.91 3.66 4.36
C PRO A 24 -7.53 4.20 4.77
N PHE A 25 -6.64 4.42 3.82
CA PHE A 25 -5.30 4.90 4.11
C PHE A 25 -5.28 6.44 4.06
N ASN A 26 -5.64 7.05 5.17
CA ASN A 26 -5.84 8.48 5.32
C ASN A 26 -4.90 9.05 6.42
N PRO A 27 -4.87 10.38 6.64
CA PRO A 27 -3.97 10.99 7.63
C PRO A 27 -4.13 10.45 9.05
N ASP A 28 -5.36 10.21 9.51
CA ASP A 28 -5.63 9.70 10.86
C ASP A 28 -5.01 8.32 11.06
N VAL A 29 -5.15 7.44 10.07
CA VAL A 29 -4.55 6.11 10.08
C VAL A 29 -3.02 6.17 10.11
N VAL A 30 -2.42 7.10 9.36
CA VAL A 30 -0.96 7.29 9.40
C VAL A 30 -0.50 7.80 10.76
N VAL A 31 -1.23 8.73 11.37
CA VAL A 31 -0.97 9.23 12.73
C VAL A 31 -1.05 8.10 13.75
N ASP A 32 -2.07 7.24 13.68
CA ASP A 32 -2.20 6.05 14.53
C ASP A 32 -1.00 5.10 14.40
N LEU A 33 -0.53 4.88 13.17
CA LEU A 33 0.64 4.04 12.90
C LEU A 33 1.93 4.66 13.48
N ILE A 34 2.11 5.97 13.37
CA ILE A 34 3.24 6.69 13.98
C ILE A 34 3.18 6.60 15.52
N HIS A 35 1.99 6.73 16.10
CA HIS A 35 1.82 6.56 17.55
C HIS A 35 2.16 5.15 17.99
N LEU A 36 1.70 4.13 17.26
CA LEU A 36 2.04 2.74 17.54
C LEU A 36 3.55 2.50 17.43
N ARG A 37 4.19 3.02 16.38
CA ARG A 37 5.65 2.97 16.20
C ARG A 37 6.37 3.52 17.43
N LYS A 38 6.02 4.73 17.86
CA LYS A 38 6.63 5.37 19.04
C LYS A 38 6.38 4.60 20.34
N ALA A 39 5.18 4.03 20.51
CA ALA A 39 4.82 3.25 21.70
C ALA A 39 5.46 1.85 21.73
N SER A 40 5.83 1.31 20.56
CA SER A 40 6.42 -0.03 20.44
C SER A 40 7.84 -0.13 21.00
N MET A 41 8.57 0.99 21.08
CA MET A 41 9.99 1.04 21.43
C MET A 41 10.90 0.20 20.52
N LEU A 42 10.42 -0.20 19.35
CA LEU A 42 11.23 -0.89 18.35
C LEU A 42 12.27 0.06 17.75
N GLU A 43 13.43 -0.46 17.39
CA GLU A 43 14.48 0.25 16.67
C GLU A 43 14.12 0.41 15.18
N ASP A 44 14.78 1.31 14.46
CA ASP A 44 14.52 1.54 13.03
C ASP A 44 14.73 0.29 12.18
N ALA A 45 15.82 -0.44 12.42
CA ALA A 45 16.10 -1.70 11.76
C ALA A 45 14.98 -2.76 11.97
N GLU A 46 14.40 -2.81 13.16
CA GLU A 46 13.30 -3.75 13.46
C GLU A 46 12.03 -3.40 12.68
N VAL A 47 11.68 -2.11 12.58
CA VAL A 47 10.52 -1.70 11.77
C VAL A 47 10.78 -1.79 10.28
N ALA A 48 12.00 -1.54 9.82
CA ALA A 48 12.39 -1.83 8.45
C ALA A 48 12.17 -3.32 8.12
N GLU A 49 12.57 -4.23 9.01
CA GLU A 49 12.33 -5.67 8.82
C GLU A 49 10.84 -6.04 8.85
N ILE A 50 10.03 -5.41 9.71
CA ILE A 50 8.57 -5.59 9.68
C ILE A 50 8.00 -5.18 8.31
N LEU A 51 8.39 -4.02 7.78
CA LEU A 51 7.95 -3.55 6.47
C LEU A 51 8.42 -4.48 5.34
N ASN A 52 9.66 -4.95 5.40
CA ASN A 52 10.21 -5.92 4.46
C ASN A 52 9.45 -7.26 4.52
N GLU A 53 9.12 -7.76 5.71
CA GLU A 53 8.37 -9.01 5.87
C GLU A 53 6.94 -8.90 5.33
N ILE A 54 6.24 -7.80 5.65
CA ILE A 54 4.91 -7.51 5.10
C ILE A 54 4.97 -7.46 3.57
N SER A 55 5.97 -6.79 3.02
CA SER A 55 6.21 -6.71 1.57
C SER A 55 6.41 -8.09 0.94
N ARG A 56 7.30 -8.91 1.52
CA ARG A 56 7.58 -10.29 1.06
C ARG A 56 6.31 -11.13 1.07
N ARG A 57 5.47 -10.97 2.10
CA ARG A 57 4.20 -11.69 2.22
C ARG A 57 3.21 -11.28 1.14
N ILE A 58 3.07 -9.98 0.86
CA ILE A 58 2.19 -9.48 -0.21
C ILE A 58 2.64 -10.04 -1.55
N VAL A 59 3.94 -9.97 -1.86
CA VAL A 59 4.49 -10.48 -3.13
C VAL A 59 4.31 -11.99 -3.25
N ARG A 60 4.51 -12.74 -2.17
CA ARG A 60 4.26 -14.19 -2.17
C ARG A 60 2.79 -14.54 -2.43
N GLU A 61 1.85 -13.76 -1.90
CA GLU A 61 0.42 -14.04 -1.99
C GLU A 61 -0.21 -13.51 -3.29
N LYS A 62 0.24 -12.36 -3.79
CA LYS A 62 -0.40 -11.60 -4.88
C LYS A 62 0.49 -11.38 -6.11
N GLY A 63 1.78 -11.71 -6.01
CA GLY A 63 2.80 -11.44 -7.01
C GLY A 63 3.44 -10.05 -6.87
N PRO A 64 4.49 -9.76 -7.66
CA PRO A 64 5.15 -8.46 -7.68
C PRO A 64 4.24 -7.38 -8.31
N VAL A 65 4.69 -6.12 -8.21
CA VAL A 65 4.06 -5.01 -8.94
C VAL A 65 4.19 -5.25 -10.44
N VAL A 66 3.13 -4.93 -11.17
CA VAL A 66 3.10 -4.96 -12.64
C VAL A 66 2.61 -3.60 -13.09
N MET A 67 3.38 -2.94 -13.96
CA MET A 67 3.05 -1.60 -14.47
C MET A 67 2.12 -1.65 -15.68
N ASP A 68 2.35 -2.59 -16.59
CA ASP A 68 1.49 -2.81 -17.76
C ASP A 68 0.32 -3.74 -17.39
N LEU A 69 -0.88 -3.17 -17.41
CA LEU A 69 -2.11 -3.87 -17.07
C LEU A 69 -2.87 -4.37 -18.31
N ALA A 70 -2.31 -4.22 -19.52
CA ALA A 70 -2.93 -4.70 -20.74
C ALA A 70 -3.07 -6.23 -20.75
N GLY A 71 -4.21 -6.73 -21.25
CA GLY A 71 -4.46 -8.17 -21.42
C GLY A 71 -4.89 -8.91 -20.15
N PHE A 72 -5.05 -8.23 -19.01
CA PHE A 72 -5.67 -8.82 -17.82
C PHE A 72 -7.19 -8.84 -17.91
N THR A 73 -7.81 -9.86 -17.33
CA THR A 73 -9.25 -9.84 -17.03
C THR A 73 -9.55 -8.76 -15.99
N GLU A 74 -10.80 -8.31 -15.87
CA GLU A 74 -11.20 -7.31 -14.87
C GLU A 74 -10.78 -7.71 -13.43
N GLN A 75 -10.97 -8.97 -13.06
CA GLN A 75 -10.53 -9.49 -11.76
C GLN A 75 -9.00 -9.49 -11.62
N GLY A 76 -8.28 -9.80 -12.70
CA GLY A 76 -6.81 -9.74 -12.74
C GLY A 76 -6.31 -8.31 -12.59
N PHE A 77 -6.93 -7.38 -13.30
CA PHE A 77 -6.68 -5.94 -13.25
C PHE A 77 -6.84 -5.40 -11.83
N LYS A 78 -8.00 -5.64 -11.19
CA LYS A 78 -8.29 -5.23 -9.81
C LYS A 78 -7.25 -5.78 -8.82
N ARG A 79 -6.82 -7.03 -9.00
CA ARG A 79 -5.78 -7.64 -8.15
C ARG A 79 -4.42 -6.94 -8.33
N LYS A 80 -4.03 -6.60 -9.56
CA LYS A 80 -2.76 -5.90 -9.85
C LYS A 80 -2.76 -4.47 -9.32
N LEU A 81 -3.86 -3.75 -9.51
CA LEU A 81 -4.06 -2.43 -8.92
C LEU A 81 -3.95 -2.48 -7.39
N ALA A 82 -4.56 -3.48 -6.74
CA ALA A 82 -4.45 -3.65 -5.29
C ALA A 82 -3.00 -3.88 -4.82
N VAL A 83 -2.15 -4.53 -5.62
CA VAL A 83 -0.71 -4.69 -5.31
C VAL A 83 0.03 -3.36 -5.45
N GLN A 84 -0.24 -2.59 -6.51
CA GLN A 84 0.31 -1.23 -6.68
C GLN A 84 -0.08 -0.34 -5.49
N THR A 85 -1.37 -0.34 -5.11
CA THR A 85 -1.87 0.42 -3.97
C THR A 85 -1.17 0.01 -2.66
N LEU A 86 -1.03 -1.30 -2.40
CA LEU A 86 -0.34 -1.77 -1.20
C LEU A 86 1.14 -1.37 -1.18
N PHE A 87 1.82 -1.47 -2.32
CA PHE A 87 3.19 -0.99 -2.46
C PHE A 87 3.29 0.52 -2.18
N GLY A 88 2.43 1.34 -2.78
CA GLY A 88 2.41 2.80 -2.56
C GLY A 88 2.21 3.18 -1.09
N LYS A 89 1.31 2.49 -0.38
CA LYS A 89 1.12 2.69 1.08
C LYS A 89 2.36 2.33 1.90
N ILE A 90 3.02 1.22 1.58
CA ILE A 90 4.24 0.79 2.28
C ILE A 90 5.39 1.76 1.98
N LEU A 91 5.55 2.15 0.71
CA LEU A 91 6.56 3.12 0.29
C LEU A 91 6.36 4.44 1.04
N TYR A 92 5.12 4.94 1.11
CA TYR A 92 4.78 6.13 1.88
C TYR A 92 5.23 6.03 3.35
N LEU A 93 4.88 4.96 4.05
CA LEU A 93 5.31 4.75 5.44
C LEU A 93 6.85 4.68 5.57
N SER A 94 7.52 4.02 4.63
CA SER A 94 8.98 3.87 4.65
C SER A 94 9.75 5.17 4.38
N GLU A 95 9.10 6.15 3.76
CA GLU A 95 9.69 7.47 3.47
C GLU A 95 9.42 8.50 4.58
N LEU A 96 8.55 8.19 5.55
CA LEU A 96 8.27 9.04 6.71
C LEU A 96 9.38 8.93 7.77
N PRO A 97 10.12 10.02 8.05
CA PRO A 97 11.17 10.01 9.07
C PRO A 97 10.69 9.63 10.47
N GLU A 98 9.43 9.93 10.80
CA GLU A 98 8.82 9.60 12.09
C GLU A 98 8.41 8.13 12.22
N PHE A 99 8.41 7.39 11.11
CA PHE A 99 7.98 6.00 11.07
C PHE A 99 9.17 5.04 10.93
N CYS A 100 10.02 5.25 9.94
CA CYS A 100 11.21 4.43 9.69
C CYS A 100 12.34 5.30 9.13
N SER A 101 13.55 5.20 9.68
CA SER A 101 14.69 5.87 9.07
C SER A 101 15.15 5.14 7.80
N ARG A 102 15.78 5.90 6.90
CA ARG A 102 16.39 5.37 5.67
C ARG A 102 17.76 4.76 5.96
N ASP A 103 17.88 3.92 6.99
CA ASP A 103 19.04 3.04 7.05
C ASP A 103 18.89 1.95 5.96
N GLY A 104 20.00 1.46 5.42
CA GLY A 104 20.02 0.61 4.22
C GLY A 104 19.32 -0.76 4.34
N SER A 105 18.56 -0.98 5.42
CA SER A 105 17.77 -2.18 5.69
C SER A 105 16.53 -2.29 4.81
N LEU A 106 15.95 -1.15 4.39
CA LEU A 106 14.72 -1.12 3.60
C LEU A 106 14.97 -1.55 2.15
N VAL A 107 14.39 -2.68 1.76
CA VAL A 107 14.51 -3.25 0.40
C VAL A 107 13.14 -3.46 -0.25
N VAL A 108 12.15 -2.62 0.12
CA VAL A 108 10.76 -2.73 -0.35
C VAL A 108 10.66 -2.71 -1.88
N LYS A 109 11.38 -1.80 -2.56
CA LYS A 109 11.38 -1.72 -4.03
C LYS A 109 11.88 -3.01 -4.68
N GLU A 110 12.98 -3.57 -4.16
CA GLU A 110 13.55 -4.82 -4.65
C GLU A 110 12.59 -6.00 -4.44
N ILE A 111 11.95 -6.08 -3.27
CA ILE A 111 10.96 -7.13 -2.96
C ILE A 111 9.80 -7.09 -3.95
N PHE A 112 9.29 -5.90 -4.27
CA PHE A 112 8.17 -5.73 -5.20
C PHE A 112 8.59 -5.78 -6.68
N GLY A 113 9.89 -5.80 -6.99
CA GLY A 113 10.41 -5.79 -8.35
C GLY A 113 10.20 -4.47 -9.08
N VAL A 114 10.30 -3.35 -8.36
CA VAL A 114 9.94 -2.00 -8.81
C VAL A 114 11.19 -1.18 -9.05
N THR A 115 11.26 -0.48 -10.19
CA THR A 115 12.32 0.49 -10.50
C THR A 115 12.09 1.82 -9.77
N ASP A 116 13.06 2.73 -9.78
CA ASP A 116 12.87 4.05 -9.16
C ASP A 116 11.78 4.85 -9.90
N GLU A 117 11.72 4.73 -11.22
CA GLU A 117 10.72 5.38 -12.07
C GLU A 117 9.30 4.84 -11.78
N ASP A 118 9.17 3.52 -11.63
CA ASP A 118 7.90 2.89 -11.28
C ASP A 118 7.46 3.32 -9.87
N ALA A 119 8.39 3.36 -8.92
CA ALA A 119 8.13 3.79 -7.56
C ALA A 119 7.64 5.24 -7.51
N ASP A 120 8.27 6.12 -8.28
CA ASP A 120 7.87 7.52 -8.40
C ASP A 120 6.46 7.66 -8.97
N SER A 121 6.07 6.82 -9.93
CA SER A 121 4.72 6.85 -10.52
C SER A 121 3.61 6.36 -9.60
N ILE A 122 3.92 5.48 -8.64
CA ILE A 122 2.97 4.93 -7.67
C ILE A 122 2.99 5.71 -6.33
N ARG A 123 3.97 6.58 -6.13
CA ARG A 123 4.17 7.30 -4.86
C ARG A 123 2.94 8.12 -4.48
N ILE A 124 2.48 7.95 -3.24
CA ILE A 124 1.40 8.75 -2.68
C ILE A 124 1.93 10.14 -2.33
N HIS A 125 1.44 11.17 -3.02
CA HIS A 125 1.81 12.57 -2.75
C HIS A 125 0.83 13.29 -1.82
N THR A 126 -0.43 12.87 -1.81
CA THR A 126 -1.49 13.43 -0.97
C THR A 126 -2.38 12.32 -0.45
N LEU A 127 -2.63 12.31 0.86
CA LEU A 127 -3.60 11.41 1.48
C LEU A 127 -5.00 12.04 1.35
N SER A 128 -5.83 11.54 0.43
CA SER A 128 -7.25 11.93 0.32
C SER A 128 -8.11 11.02 1.21
N GLU A 129 -9.27 11.50 1.65
CA GLU A 129 -10.28 10.69 2.35
C GLU A 129 -10.87 9.58 1.46
N THR A 130 -10.88 9.81 0.15
CA THR A 130 -11.34 8.84 -0.86
C THR A 130 -10.18 7.94 -1.25
N SER A 131 -10.27 6.63 -0.97
CA SER A 131 -9.27 5.69 -1.48
C SER A 131 -9.24 5.75 -3.01
N ASP A 132 -8.05 5.83 -3.62
CA ASP A 132 -7.89 6.03 -5.07
C ASP A 132 -8.62 5.00 -5.95
N ILE A 133 -8.95 3.83 -5.39
CA ILE A 133 -9.78 2.79 -6.02
C ILE A 133 -11.20 3.30 -6.33
N GLU A 134 -11.81 4.05 -5.41
CA GLU A 134 -13.17 4.57 -5.59
C GLU A 134 -13.19 5.71 -6.63
N SER A 135 -12.10 6.49 -6.70
CA SER A 135 -11.93 7.52 -7.73
C SER A 135 -11.70 6.90 -9.12
N LEU A 136 -10.98 5.78 -9.20
CA LEU A 136 -10.78 5.03 -10.44
C LEU A 136 -12.07 4.33 -10.92
N GLU A 137 -12.87 3.74 -10.01
CA GLU A 137 -14.17 3.14 -10.34
C GLU A 137 -15.12 4.17 -10.96
N LYS A 138 -15.12 5.41 -10.45
CA LYS A 138 -15.97 6.50 -10.98
C LYS A 138 -15.57 6.93 -12.40
N MET A 139 -14.28 6.90 -12.75
CA MET A 139 -13.82 7.25 -14.10
C MET A 139 -14.13 6.17 -15.15
N VAL A 140 -14.21 4.90 -14.72
CA VAL A 140 -14.62 3.79 -15.59
C VAL A 140 -16.12 3.87 -15.89
N ASP A 141 -16.94 4.27 -14.92
CA ASP A 141 -18.39 4.41 -15.07
C ASP A 141 -18.78 5.57 -16.01
N ASP A 142 -18.05 6.69 -15.96
CA ASP A 142 -18.27 7.85 -16.85
C ASP A 142 -17.89 7.57 -18.33
N SER A 143 -17.16 6.49 -18.60
CA SER A 143 -16.71 6.12 -19.96
C SER A 143 -17.76 5.35 -20.78
N GLU A 144 -18.85 4.89 -20.16
CA GLU A 144 -19.92 4.08 -20.80
C GLU A 144 -21.13 4.90 -21.31
N LEU A 145 -21.18 6.23 -21.10
CA LEU A 145 -22.31 7.07 -21.55
C LEU A 145 -22.13 7.71 -22.93
N GLY A 146 -21.22 7.16 -23.75
CA GLY A 146 -20.71 7.81 -24.96
C GLY A 146 -21.09 7.23 -26.33
N HIS A 147 -22.20 6.50 -26.53
CA HIS A 147 -22.71 6.28 -27.90
C HIS A 147 -24.16 5.78 -27.98
N GLY A 148 -25.13 6.70 -28.08
CA GLY A 148 -26.44 6.38 -28.63
C GLY A 148 -26.41 6.58 -30.15
N PRO A 149 -26.73 5.58 -30.99
CA PRO A 149 -26.80 5.79 -32.43
C PRO A 149 -28.01 6.67 -32.76
N SER A 150 -27.77 7.74 -33.54
CA SER A 150 -28.84 8.56 -34.12
C SER A 150 -29.68 7.71 -35.09
N PRO A 151 -31.02 7.68 -35.00
CA PRO A 151 -31.83 7.03 -36.02
C PRO A 151 -31.90 7.95 -37.24
N LEU A 152 -31.46 7.42 -38.39
CA LEU A 152 -31.82 7.91 -39.71
C LEU A 152 -33.29 7.59 -39.97
N SER A 153 -34.14 8.62 -40.12
CA SER A 153 -35.20 8.79 -41.14
C SER A 153 -36.14 9.93 -40.72
#